data_AF-A0AA86EEK8-F1
#
_entry.id   AF-A0AA86EEK8-F1
#
_cell.length_a   1.000
_cell.length_b   1.000
_cell.length_c   1.000
_cell.angle_alpha   90.00
_cell.angle_beta   90.00
_cell.angle_gamma   90.00
#
_symmetry.space_group_name_H-M   'P 1'
#
loop_
_entity.id
_entity.type
_entity.pdbx_description
1 polymer ?
#
loop_
_entity_poly.entity_id
_entity_poly.type
_entity_poly.pdbx_seq_one_letter_code
_entity_poly.pdbx_strand_id
1 'polypeptide(L)'
;MRARIMLFLAALLPGVTATAAIELNNHQARNMDDVRSLGVIYINHNFATESEANLALNDEADARNAMYYHVILIREPGSNGNIHASANIYR
;
A
#
# COMPACT_ATOMS: atom_id res chain seq x y z
N MET A 1 -49.42 18.55 -30.87
CA MET A 1 -47.98 18.47 -30.57
C MET A 1 -47.81 17.95 -29.15
N ARG A 2 -47.17 16.79 -28.96
CA ARG A 2 -46.89 16.22 -27.62
C ARG A 2 -45.38 16.28 -27.40
N ALA A 3 -44.92 17.23 -26.60
CA ALA A 3 -43.51 17.34 -26.24
C ALA A 3 -43.15 16.19 -25.29
N ARG A 4 -42.22 15.33 -25.70
CA ARG A 4 -41.61 14.31 -24.85
C ARG A 4 -40.36 14.92 -24.22
N ILE A 5 -40.43 15.23 -22.93
CA ILE A 5 -39.27 15.65 -22.15
C ILE A 5 -38.44 14.39 -21.88
N MET A 6 -37.26 14.27 -22.48
CA MET A 6 -36.28 13.25 -22.09
C MET A 6 -35.45 13.79 -20.92
N LEU A 7 -35.54 13.13 -19.75
CA LEU A 7 -34.58 13.35 -18.67
C LEU A 7 -33.28 12.62 -19.01
N PHE A 8 -32.18 13.35 -19.17
CA PHE A 8 -30.84 12.78 -19.11
C PHE A 8 -30.35 12.81 -17.66
N LEU A 9 -30.39 11.65 -16.99
CA LEU A 9 -29.77 11.48 -15.69
C LEU A 9 -28.30 11.09 -15.91
N ALA A 10 -27.39 12.06 -15.82
CA ALA A 10 -25.96 11.77 -15.79
C ALA A 10 -25.64 11.13 -14.43
N ALA A 11 -25.44 9.81 -14.39
CA ALA A 11 -24.97 9.12 -13.21
C ALA A 11 -23.51 9.52 -12.95
N LEU A 12 -23.26 10.25 -11.86
CA LEU A 12 -21.92 10.57 -11.39
C LEU A 12 -21.28 9.27 -10.89
N LEU A 13 -20.40 8.67 -11.70
CA LEU A 13 -19.60 7.52 -11.27
C LEU A 13 -18.51 8.04 -10.31
N PRO A 14 -18.44 7.57 -9.06
CA PRO A 14 -17.31 7.89 -8.19
C PRO A 14 -16.04 7.30 -8.81
N GLY A 15 -15.08 8.16 -9.14
CA GLY A 15 -13.75 7.73 -9.57
C GLY A 15 -13.01 7.08 -8.40
N VAL A 16 -12.30 5.98 -8.67
CA VAL A 16 -11.38 5.38 -7.71
C VAL A 16 -10.13 6.25 -7.67
N THR A 17 -9.94 7.02 -6.61
CA THR A 17 -8.68 7.72 -6.37
C THR A 17 -7.72 6.75 -5.69
N ALA A 18 -6.56 6.51 -6.30
CA ALA A 18 -5.48 5.80 -5.63
C ALA A 18 -4.96 6.68 -4.48
N THR A 19 -5.19 6.26 -3.25
CA THR A 19 -4.58 6.87 -2.05
C THR A 19 -3.26 6.17 -1.79
N ALA A 20 -2.19 6.94 -1.63
CA ALA A 20 -0.90 6.39 -1.24
C ALA A 20 -1.01 5.71 0.13
N ALA A 21 -0.41 4.53 0.27
CA ALA A 21 -0.33 3.76 1.48
C ALA A 21 0.51 4.50 2.52
N ILE A 22 0.06 4.47 3.77
CA ILE A 22 0.73 5.16 4.88
C ILE A 22 1.58 4.16 5.67
N GLU A 23 2.85 4.52 5.90
CA GLU A 23 3.73 3.73 6.76
C GLU A 23 3.29 3.87 8.23
N LEU A 24 3.16 2.74 8.91
CA LEU A 24 2.90 2.65 10.34
C LEU A 24 4.19 2.40 11.11
N ASN A 25 4.38 3.14 12.19
CA ASN A 25 5.41 2.81 13.17
C ASN A 25 5.00 1.61 14.04
N ASN A 26 5.97 1.09 14.82
CA ASN A 26 5.77 -0.04 15.73
C ASN A 26 4.59 0.14 16.71
N HIS A 27 4.33 1.36 17.18
CA HIS A 27 3.22 1.60 18.10
C HIS A 27 1.87 1.45 17.39
N GLN A 28 1.73 2.05 16.21
CA GLN A 28 0.50 2.00 15.41
C GLN A 28 0.19 0.58 14.95
N ALA A 29 1.21 -0.18 14.52
CA ALA A 29 1.07 -1.54 14.03
C ALA A 29 0.50 -2.53 15.07
N ARG A 30 0.62 -2.23 16.37
CA ARG A 30 0.08 -3.09 17.46
C ARG A 30 -1.44 -3.08 17.56
N ASN A 31 -2.14 -2.13 16.94
CA ASN A 31 -3.59 -2.00 17.04
C ASN A 31 -4.29 -2.32 15.70
N MET A 32 -3.73 -3.25 14.92
CA MET A 32 -4.23 -3.58 13.58
C MET A 32 -5.10 -4.84 13.54
N ASP A 33 -5.48 -5.40 14.70
CA ASP A 33 -6.28 -6.64 14.78
C ASP A 33 -7.67 -6.51 14.13
N ASP A 34 -8.28 -5.31 14.20
CA ASP A 34 -9.58 -5.01 13.58
C ASP A 34 -9.46 -4.47 12.15
N VAL A 35 -8.24 -4.29 11.63
CA VAL A 35 -7.99 -3.82 10.27
C VAL A 35 -7.74 -5.00 9.35
N ARG A 36 -8.27 -4.98 8.12
CA ARG A 36 -8.17 -6.14 7.24
C ARG A 36 -6.74 -6.30 6.75
N SER A 37 -6.09 -7.36 7.22
CA SER A 37 -4.79 -7.77 6.67
C SER A 37 -4.92 -8.17 5.20
N LEU A 38 -3.96 -7.70 4.39
CA LEU A 38 -3.75 -8.11 3.01
C LEU A 38 -2.54 -9.08 2.86
N GLY A 39 -1.90 -9.42 3.98
CA GLY A 39 -0.74 -10.31 4.04
C GLY A 39 0.59 -9.56 4.18
N VAL A 40 1.67 -10.24 3.76
CA VAL A 40 3.05 -9.74 3.79
C VAL A 40 3.54 -9.56 2.36
N ILE A 41 4.15 -8.41 2.07
CA ILE A 41 4.94 -8.20 0.86
C ILE A 41 6.41 -8.45 1.16
N TYR A 42 7.11 -9.08 0.23
CA TYR A 42 8.54 -9.33 0.29
C TYR A 42 9.18 -8.90 -1.04
N ILE A 43 10.11 -7.96 -0.97
CA ILE A 43 10.83 -7.47 -2.14
C ILE A 43 12.20 -8.14 -2.18
N ASN A 44 12.32 -9.11 -3.08
CA ASN A 44 13.57 -9.80 -3.37
C ASN A 44 14.34 -9.04 -4.47
N HIS A 45 14.90 -7.89 -4.11
CA HIS A 45 15.68 -7.06 -5.03
C HIS A 45 16.97 -6.61 -4.37
N ASN A 46 18.08 -6.54 -5.12
CA ASN A 46 19.34 -6.07 -4.57
C ASN A 46 19.33 -4.55 -4.51
N PHE A 47 18.82 -3.99 -3.42
CA PHE A 47 18.89 -2.55 -3.20
C PHE A 47 20.31 -2.13 -2.83
N ALA A 48 20.74 -0.99 -3.38
CA ALA A 48 21.99 -0.37 -3.01
C ALA A 48 21.86 0.37 -1.67
N THR A 49 20.67 0.84 -1.33
CA THR A 49 20.40 1.59 -0.10
C THR A 49 19.08 1.22 0.59
N GLU A 50 19.00 1.50 1.90
CA GLU A 50 17.75 1.33 2.65
C GLU A 50 16.62 2.26 2.17
N SER A 51 16.97 3.42 1.61
CA SER A 51 15.99 4.35 1.06
C SER A 51 15.29 3.78 -0.18
N GLU A 52 16.04 3.12 -1.06
CA GLU A 52 15.47 2.43 -2.24
C GLU A 52 14.55 1.28 -1.80
N ALA A 53 14.96 0.55 -0.76
CA ALA A 53 14.19 -0.53 -0.19
C ALA A 53 12.85 -0.04 0.40
N ASN A 54 12.87 1.07 1.13
CA ASN A 54 11.66 1.73 1.64
C ASN A 54 10.73 2.18 0.51
N LEU A 55 11.29 2.84 -0.52
CA LEU A 55 10.51 3.30 -1.66
C LEU A 55 9.82 2.12 -2.36
N ALA A 56 10.54 1.02 -2.58
CA ALA A 56 9.96 -0.17 -3.19
C ALA A 56 8.85 -0.82 -2.35
N LEU A 57 8.95 -0.79 -1.01
CA LEU A 57 7.86 -1.23 -0.15
C LEU A 57 6.63 -0.33 -0.27
N ASN A 58 6.82 0.99 -0.36
CA ASN A 58 5.73 1.93 -0.55
C ASN A 58 5.04 1.73 -1.91
N ASP A 59 5.82 1.63 -2.99
CA ASP A 59 5.31 1.41 -4.34
C ASP A 59 4.53 0.08 -4.43
N GLU A 60 5.05 -0.99 -3.82
CA GLU A 60 4.35 -2.29 -3.81
C GLU A 60 3.09 -2.24 -2.94
N ALA A 61 3.11 -1.53 -1.80
CA ALA A 61 1.91 -1.34 -0.97
C ALA A 61 0.80 -0.62 -1.75
N ASP A 62 1.16 0.43 -2.51
CA ASP A 62 0.26 1.16 -3.40
C ASP A 62 -0.28 0.26 -4.51
N ALA A 63 0.59 -0.53 -5.15
CA ALA A 63 0.20 -1.48 -6.20
C ALA A 63 -0.78 -2.56 -5.68
N ARG A 64 -0.60 -2.98 -4.42
CA ARG A 64 -1.51 -3.91 -3.71
C ARG A 64 -2.79 -3.21 -3.22
N ASN A 65 -2.89 -1.90 -3.44
CA ASN A 65 -3.94 -1.02 -2.96
C ASN A 65 -4.16 -1.14 -1.43
N ALA A 66 -3.07 -1.26 -0.69
CA ALA A 66 -3.07 -1.16 0.77
C ALA A 66 -3.34 0.29 1.19
N MET A 67 -4.02 0.46 2.33
CA MET A 67 -4.12 1.77 2.97
C MET A 67 -2.97 2.02 3.94
N TYR A 68 -2.47 0.95 4.55
CA TYR A 68 -1.39 0.99 5.53
C TYR A 68 -0.39 -0.11 5.28
N TYR A 69 0.85 0.14 5.64
CA TYR A 69 1.88 -0.88 5.70
C TYR A 69 2.78 -0.69 6.92
N HIS A 70 3.34 -1.77 7.42
CA HIS A 70 4.30 -1.75 8.51
C HIS A 70 5.54 -2.55 8.11
N VAL A 71 6.68 -1.87 8.02
CA VAL A 71 7.97 -2.48 7.68
C VAL A 71 8.37 -3.50 8.76
N ILE A 72 8.66 -4.72 8.32
CA ILE A 72 9.13 -5.82 9.18
C ILE A 72 10.67 -5.87 9.17
N LEU A 73 11.27 -5.69 7.99
CA LEU A 73 12.71 -5.83 7.77
C LEU A 73 13.15 -5.00 6.56
N ILE A 74 14.27 -4.30 6.68
CA ILE A 74 14.97 -3.62 5.56
C ILE A 74 16.42 -4.10 5.40
N ARG A 75 16.89 -4.98 6.28
CA ARG A 75 18.16 -5.68 6.15
C ARG A 75 18.20 -6.77 7.21
N GLU A 76 18.68 -7.96 6.84
CA GLU A 76 18.97 -8.99 7.83
C GLU A 76 20.07 -8.52 8.79
N PRO A 77 19.86 -8.56 10.11
CA PRO A 77 20.88 -8.14 11.07
C PRO A 77 22.21 -8.85 10.85
N GLY A 78 23.30 -8.09 10.76
CA GLY A 78 24.64 -8.62 10.51
C GLY A 78 24.94 -8.98 9.06
N SER A 79 24.00 -8.81 8.14
CA SER A 79 24.24 -9.00 6.71
C SER A 79 24.87 -7.76 6.07
N ASN A 80 26.08 -7.93 5.54
CA ASN A 80 26.69 -7.00 4.58
C ASN A 80 26.29 -7.32 3.13
N GLY A 81 25.40 -8.30 2.94
CA GLY A 81 24.88 -8.70 1.64
C GLY A 81 23.81 -7.74 1.12
N ASN A 82 23.08 -8.23 0.11
CA ASN A 82 21.99 -7.50 -0.51
C ASN A 82 20.90 -7.18 0.51
N ILE A 83 20.31 -5.99 0.38
CA ILE A 83 19.17 -5.58 1.19
C ILE A 83 17.95 -6.38 0.72
N HIS A 84 17.21 -6.96 1.68
CA HIS A 84 15.88 -7.51 1.43
C HIS A 84 14.88 -6.73 2.28
N ALA A 85 13.70 -6.48 1.70
CA ALA A 85 12.68 -5.66 2.33
C ALA A 85 11.37 -6.42 2.47
N SER A 86 10.68 -6.26 3.60
CA SER A 86 9.35 -6.83 3.79
C SER A 86 8.48 -5.96 4.67
N ALA A 87 7.17 -6.02 4.44
CA ALA A 87 6.18 -5.28 5.22
C ALA A 87 4.86 -6.06 5.33
N ASN A 88 4.18 -5.91 6.46
CA ASN A 88 2.75 -6.24 6.56
C ASN A 88 1.94 -5.17 5.84
N ILE A 89 0.87 -5.54 5.14
CA ILE A 89 -0.03 -4.60 4.46
C ILE A 89 -1.48 -4.77 4.91
N TYR A 90 -2.22 -3.67 4.97
CA TYR A 90 -3.58 -3.61 5.52
C TYR A 90 -4.51 -2.73 4.68
N ARG A 91 -5.82 -2.98 4.78
CA ARG A 91 -6.89 -2.20 4.16
C ARG A 91 -8.08 -2.05 5.11
#